data_AF-A0A5C5WZ80-F1
#
_entry.id   AF-A0A5C5WZ80-F1
#
_cell.length_a   1.000
_cell.length_b   1.000
_cell.length_c   1.000
_cell.angle_alpha   90.00
_cell.angle_beta   90.00
_cell.angle_gamma   90.00
#
_symmetry.space_group_name_H-M   'P 1'
#
loop_
_entity.id
_entity.type
_entity.pdbx_description
1 polymer ?
#
loop_
_entity_poly.entity_id
_entity_poly.type
_entity_poly.pdbx_seq_one_letter_code
_entity_poly.pdbx_strand_id
1 'polypeptide(L)'
;MLKRAMKRQSALFVCLIASLLHISFSHHADADDRSMQIKQAQMKRDFEKRSREMKAEFERKSKEMKKNFEQRKAERESASTSSTRTSGTSSSSNSSSQSTPKVAFDPSKAPSPERCLAYFLVSARKATSVHEFLKYLPDEKQQSLKRRQERYDPADVPRSREFFLKNNPDMDEESLKFLTNPPFVNSLNYHKHLAGRVTKITGVEVDGNNAKIRVEVTSDVVVNGIAYTRGAATIGMVGEGSLWRFNSYSEDIMVSR
;
A
#
# COMPACT_ATOMS: atom_id res chain seq x y z
N MET A 1 -26.43 -74.27 -45.45
CA MET A 1 -25.06 -73.76 -45.16
C MET A 1 -24.80 -72.29 -45.53
N LEU A 2 -25.74 -71.54 -46.13
CA LEU A 2 -25.50 -70.13 -46.52
C LEU A 2 -25.48 -69.09 -45.37
N LYS A 3 -26.05 -69.39 -44.19
CA LYS A 3 -26.14 -68.40 -43.08
C LYS A 3 -24.82 -68.14 -42.34
N ARG A 4 -23.76 -68.92 -42.57
CA ARG A 4 -22.44 -68.71 -41.94
C ARG A 4 -21.50 -67.82 -42.76
N ALA A 5 -21.77 -67.62 -44.06
CA ALA A 5 -20.93 -66.80 -44.93
C ALA A 5 -21.18 -65.29 -44.77
N MET A 6 -22.44 -64.85 -44.54
CA MET A 6 -22.76 -63.42 -44.42
C MET A 6 -22.26 -62.75 -43.11
N LYS A 7 -22.07 -63.51 -42.02
CA LYS A 7 -21.58 -62.93 -40.75
C LYS A 7 -20.11 -62.52 -40.80
N ARG A 8 -19.31 -63.09 -41.70
CA ARG A 8 -17.87 -62.76 -41.80
C ARG A 8 -17.59 -61.51 -42.63
N GLN A 9 -18.44 -61.16 -43.61
CA GLN A 9 -18.28 -59.92 -44.37
C GLN A 9 -18.70 -58.67 -43.60
N SER A 10 -19.69 -58.76 -42.71
CA SER A 10 -20.13 -57.62 -41.90
C SER A 10 -19.11 -57.22 -40.83
N ALA A 11 -18.38 -58.18 -40.25
CA ALA A 11 -17.35 -57.88 -39.24
C ALA A 11 -16.11 -57.16 -39.82
N LEU A 12 -15.71 -57.48 -41.05
CA LEU A 12 -14.58 -56.82 -41.72
C LEU A 12 -14.90 -55.38 -42.13
N PHE A 13 -16.17 -55.08 -42.48
CA PHE A 13 -16.60 -53.73 -42.85
C PHE A 13 -16.64 -52.77 -41.66
N VAL A 14 -17.04 -53.26 -40.48
CA VAL A 14 -17.10 -52.45 -39.24
C VAL A 14 -15.70 -52.08 -38.73
N CYS A 15 -14.72 -52.98 -38.85
CA CYS A 15 -13.33 -52.66 -38.47
C CYS A 15 -12.68 -51.61 -39.39
N LEU A 16 -12.96 -51.63 -40.69
CA LEU A 16 -12.42 -50.63 -41.63
C LEU A 16 -12.96 -49.22 -41.38
N ILE A 17 -14.24 -49.07 -41.06
CA ILE A 17 -14.86 -47.77 -40.75
C ILE A 17 -14.35 -47.23 -39.39
N ALA A 18 -14.17 -48.09 -38.38
CA ALA A 18 -13.60 -47.68 -37.09
C ALA A 18 -12.13 -47.22 -37.21
N SER A 19 -11.36 -47.82 -38.13
CA SER A 19 -9.96 -47.47 -38.37
C SER A 19 -9.83 -46.11 -39.07
N LEU A 20 -10.72 -45.80 -40.03
CA LEU A 20 -10.75 -44.51 -40.73
C LEU A 20 -11.18 -43.36 -39.82
N LEU A 21 -12.08 -43.59 -38.85
CA LEU A 21 -12.51 -42.57 -37.88
C LEU A 21 -11.43 -42.21 -36.83
N HIS A 22 -10.52 -43.13 -36.49
CA HIS A 22 -9.40 -42.83 -35.58
C HIS A 22 -8.26 -42.03 -36.24
N ILE A 23 -8.10 -42.12 -37.57
CA ILE A 23 -7.08 -41.34 -38.30
C ILE A 23 -7.51 -39.87 -38.41
N SER A 24 -8.81 -39.58 -38.53
CA SER A 24 -9.32 -38.19 -38.62
C SER A 24 -9.35 -37.44 -37.28
N PHE A 25 -9.51 -38.13 -36.15
CA PHE A 25 -9.50 -37.48 -34.82
C PHE A 25 -8.07 -37.15 -34.33
N SER A 26 -7.07 -37.94 -34.73
CA SER A 26 -5.67 -37.70 -34.34
C SER A 26 -5.07 -36.45 -35.01
N HIS A 27 -5.58 -36.03 -36.17
CA HIS A 27 -5.09 -34.83 -36.87
C HIS A 27 -5.65 -33.49 -36.33
N HIS A 28 -6.73 -33.49 -35.55
CA HIS A 28 -7.25 -32.25 -34.95
C HIS A 28 -6.61 -31.91 -33.60
N ALA A 29 -6.20 -32.90 -32.80
CA ALA A 29 -5.53 -32.66 -31.52
C ALA A 29 -4.10 -32.08 -31.67
N ASP A 30 -3.36 -32.51 -32.69
CA ASP A 30 -2.00 -32.01 -32.97
C ASP A 30 -1.96 -30.57 -33.53
N ALA A 31 -3.04 -30.12 -34.16
CA ALA A 31 -3.13 -28.77 -34.72
C ALA A 31 -3.31 -27.70 -33.62
N ASP A 32 -4.07 -28.03 -32.56
CA ASP A 32 -4.31 -27.13 -31.43
C ASP A 32 -3.09 -26.98 -30.52
N ASP A 33 -2.29 -28.03 -30.32
CA ASP A 33 -1.06 -27.96 -29.52
C ASP A 33 0.02 -27.10 -30.19
N ARG A 34 0.21 -27.25 -31.52
CA ARG A 34 1.14 -26.40 -32.27
C ARG A 34 0.71 -24.93 -32.28
N SER A 35 -0.59 -24.66 -32.38
CA SER A 35 -1.15 -23.30 -32.28
C SER A 35 -0.87 -22.67 -30.92
N MET A 36 -1.01 -23.44 -29.84
CA MET A 36 -0.72 -22.98 -28.48
C MET A 36 0.78 -22.69 -28.27
N GLN A 37 1.66 -23.57 -28.76
CA GLN A 37 3.12 -23.36 -28.68
C GLN A 37 3.57 -22.11 -29.46
N ILE A 38 2.99 -21.86 -30.63
CA ILE A 38 3.27 -20.64 -31.42
C ILE A 38 2.84 -19.39 -30.64
N LYS A 39 1.65 -19.40 -30.03
CA LYS A 39 1.15 -18.29 -29.20
C LYS A 39 2.01 -18.04 -27.97
N GLN A 40 2.46 -19.08 -27.28
CA GLN A 40 3.38 -18.95 -26.14
C GLN A 40 4.74 -18.38 -26.56
N ALA A 41 5.28 -18.84 -27.70
CA ALA A 41 6.53 -18.32 -28.22
C ALA A 41 6.44 -16.83 -28.63
N GLN A 42 5.30 -16.42 -29.21
CA GLN A 42 5.03 -15.01 -29.52
C GLN A 42 4.94 -14.15 -28.25
N MET A 43 4.15 -14.58 -27.26
CA MET A 43 4.03 -13.86 -25.98
C MET A 43 5.39 -13.69 -25.29
N LYS A 44 6.23 -14.72 -25.31
CA LYS A 44 7.58 -14.64 -24.70
C LYS A 44 8.45 -13.59 -25.41
N ARG A 45 8.42 -13.55 -26.75
CA ARG A 45 9.16 -12.52 -27.51
C ARG A 45 8.63 -11.12 -27.24
N ASP A 46 7.32 -10.94 -27.16
CA ASP A 46 6.70 -9.65 -26.88
C ASP A 46 7.03 -9.17 -25.46
N PHE A 47 7.03 -10.08 -24.49
CA PHE A 47 7.43 -9.79 -23.13
C PHE A 47 8.91 -9.37 -23.06
N GLU A 48 9.81 -10.12 -23.71
CA GLU A 48 11.23 -9.77 -23.76
C GLU A 48 11.47 -8.42 -24.45
N LYS A 49 10.74 -8.14 -25.54
CA LYS A 49 10.82 -6.84 -26.23
C LYS A 49 10.37 -5.70 -25.33
N ARG A 50 9.19 -5.81 -24.70
CA ARG A 50 8.69 -4.79 -23.76
C ARG A 50 9.60 -4.58 -22.57
N SER A 51 10.18 -5.65 -22.02
CA SER A 51 11.12 -5.56 -20.91
C SER A 51 12.39 -4.79 -21.28
N ARG A 52 12.93 -5.01 -22.49
CA ARG A 52 14.09 -4.25 -23.00
C ARG A 52 13.76 -2.78 -23.25
N GLU A 53 12.61 -2.50 -23.88
CA GLU A 53 12.14 -1.12 -24.12
C GLU A 53 11.95 -0.35 -22.81
N MET A 54 11.30 -0.97 -21.83
CA MET A 54 11.08 -0.38 -20.50
C MET A 54 12.40 -0.11 -19.77
N LYS A 55 13.37 -1.05 -19.84
CA LYS A 55 14.70 -0.86 -19.24
C LYS A 55 15.45 0.30 -19.90
N ALA A 56 15.41 0.41 -21.22
CA ALA A 56 16.04 1.51 -21.96
C ALA A 56 15.39 2.86 -21.63
N GLU A 57 14.07 2.91 -21.52
CA GLU A 57 13.35 4.14 -21.15
C GLU A 57 13.68 4.58 -19.72
N PHE A 58 13.73 3.64 -18.78
CA PHE A 58 14.12 3.91 -17.41
C PHE A 58 15.55 4.47 -17.31
N GLU A 59 16.49 3.88 -18.04
CA GLU A 59 17.87 4.37 -18.06
C GLU A 59 17.98 5.77 -18.68
N ARG A 60 17.21 6.06 -19.75
CA ARG A 60 17.13 7.40 -20.34
C ARG A 60 16.57 8.43 -19.35
N LYS A 61 15.46 8.12 -18.69
CA LYS A 61 14.84 8.99 -17.67
C LYS A 61 15.76 9.21 -16.47
N SER A 62 16.47 8.19 -16.02
CA SER A 62 17.43 8.29 -14.92
C SER A 62 18.59 9.23 -15.25
N LYS A 63 19.17 9.12 -16.46
CA LYS A 63 20.23 10.03 -16.93
C LYS A 63 19.73 11.47 -17.05
N GLU A 64 18.53 11.68 -17.59
CA GLU A 64 17.91 13.01 -17.72
C GLU A 64 17.64 13.65 -16.34
N MET A 65 17.11 12.86 -15.39
CA MET A 65 16.89 13.32 -14.03
C MET A 65 18.19 13.70 -13.32
N LYS A 66 19.25 12.90 -13.48
CA LYS A 66 20.57 13.21 -12.93
C LYS A 66 21.15 14.51 -13.51
N LYS A 67 21.05 14.70 -14.83
CA LYS A 67 21.48 15.93 -15.50
C LYS A 67 20.72 17.16 -14.98
N ASN A 68 19.39 17.06 -14.82
CA ASN A 68 18.57 18.14 -14.28
C ASN A 68 18.92 18.47 -12.82
N PHE A 69 19.27 17.45 -12.03
CA PHE A 69 19.71 17.65 -10.65
C PHE A 69 21.06 18.37 -10.58
N GLU A 70 22.04 17.95 -11.39
CA GLU A 70 23.36 18.59 -11.45
C GLU A 70 23.26 20.03 -11.98
N GLN A 71 22.44 20.27 -13.01
CA GLN A 71 22.18 21.61 -13.53
C GLN A 71 21.56 22.53 -12.46
N ARG A 72 20.53 22.06 -11.73
CA ARG A 72 19.92 22.84 -10.64
C ARG A 72 20.89 23.08 -9.48
N LYS A 73 21.81 22.15 -9.22
CA LYS A 73 22.85 22.32 -8.20
C LYS A 73 23.83 23.42 -8.63
N ALA A 74 24.30 23.39 -9.88
CA ALA A 74 25.21 24.41 -10.42
C ALA A 74 24.55 25.80 -10.52
N GLU A 75 23.27 25.88 -10.89
CA GLU A 75 22.49 27.13 -10.89
C GLU A 75 22.36 27.72 -9.47
N ARG A 76 22.15 26.88 -8.45
CA ARG A 76 22.12 27.34 -7.05
C ARG A 76 23.47 27.82 -6.55
N GLU A 77 24.55 27.13 -6.91
CA GLU A 77 25.90 27.52 -6.52
C GLU A 77 26.33 28.83 -7.22
N SER A 78 26.02 29.00 -8.51
CA SER A 78 26.33 30.24 -9.26
C SER A 78 25.47 31.44 -8.84
N ALA A 79 24.22 31.23 -8.41
CA ALA A 79 23.38 32.29 -7.82
C ALA A 79 23.90 32.76 -6.45
N SER A 80 24.62 31.91 -5.70
CA SER A 80 25.16 32.27 -4.38
C SER A 80 26.43 33.12 -4.43
N THR A 81 27.17 33.13 -5.55
CA THR A 81 28.44 33.88 -5.70
C THR A 81 28.26 35.29 -6.25
N SER A 82 27.09 35.63 -6.81
CA SER A 82 26.82 36.93 -7.46
C SER A 82 26.03 37.93 -6.60
N SER A 83 25.58 37.54 -5.40
CA SER A 83 24.78 38.40 -4.52
C SER A 83 25.52 38.75 -3.22
N THR A 84 26.64 39.47 -3.33
CA THR A 84 27.15 40.31 -2.25
C THR A 84 26.87 41.76 -2.62
N ARG A 85 26.03 42.42 -1.82
CA ARG A 85 25.52 43.82 -1.93
C ARG A 85 24.19 43.99 -2.66
N THR A 86 23.10 43.85 -1.92
CA THR A 86 22.19 44.96 -1.62
C THR A 86 21.13 44.52 -0.62
N SER A 87 20.98 45.35 0.40
CA SER A 87 19.98 45.29 1.46
C SER A 87 18.57 45.25 0.87
N GLY A 88 17.74 44.32 1.33
CA GLY A 88 16.37 44.16 0.84
C GLY A 88 15.69 42.96 1.46
N THR A 89 15.38 43.10 2.75
CA THR A 89 14.72 42.11 3.60
C THR A 89 13.40 41.61 3.02
N SER A 90 13.41 40.45 2.41
CA SER A 90 12.25 39.56 2.31
C SER A 90 12.75 38.13 2.13
N SER A 91 13.46 37.65 3.16
CA SER A 91 13.70 36.23 3.35
C SER A 91 12.36 35.57 3.69
N SER A 92 11.79 34.95 2.67
CA SER A 92 10.72 33.97 2.77
C SER A 92 11.06 32.99 3.88
N SER A 93 10.28 33.11 4.94
CA SER A 93 10.31 32.35 6.18
C SER A 93 10.40 30.86 5.89
N ASN A 94 11.62 30.33 5.90
CA ASN A 94 11.86 28.96 6.30
C ASN A 94 11.58 28.97 7.81
N SER A 95 10.32 28.75 8.18
CA SER A 95 9.85 28.74 9.55
C SER A 95 10.48 27.56 10.28
N SER A 96 11.74 27.72 10.69
CA SER A 96 12.27 27.15 11.91
C SER A 96 11.41 27.73 13.02
N SER A 97 10.22 27.14 13.19
CA SER A 97 9.36 27.42 14.33
C SER A 97 10.26 27.17 15.52
N GLN A 98 10.56 28.27 16.20
CA GLN A 98 11.36 28.37 17.40
C GLN A 98 10.67 27.49 18.44
N SER A 99 10.92 26.18 18.36
CA SER A 99 10.36 25.21 19.28
C SER A 99 11.02 25.54 20.59
N THR A 100 10.20 25.90 21.57
CA THR A 100 10.59 25.85 22.98
C THR A 100 11.42 24.59 23.18
N PRO A 101 12.59 24.66 23.85
CA PRO A 101 13.51 23.54 23.96
C PRO A 101 12.72 22.31 24.40
N LYS A 102 12.58 21.34 23.47
CA LYS A 102 11.75 20.16 23.68
C LYS A 102 12.42 19.40 24.81
N VAL A 103 11.77 19.40 25.99
CA VAL A 103 12.27 18.72 27.18
C VAL A 103 12.67 17.31 26.77
N ALA A 104 13.92 16.94 27.05
CA ALA A 104 14.43 15.63 26.70
C ALA A 104 13.51 14.57 27.34
N PHE A 105 13.01 13.66 26.51
CA PHE A 105 12.19 12.55 26.99
C PHE A 105 13.03 11.68 27.92
N ASP A 106 12.48 11.36 29.09
CA ASP A 106 13.11 10.47 30.07
C ASP A 106 12.26 9.20 30.20
N PRO A 107 12.66 8.09 29.55
CA PRO A 107 11.94 6.82 29.59
C PRO A 107 11.69 6.30 31.01
N SER A 108 12.59 6.62 31.95
CA SER A 108 12.52 6.13 33.34
C SER A 108 11.42 6.82 34.16
N LYS A 109 11.04 8.03 33.77
CA LYS A 109 9.99 8.83 34.44
C LYS A 109 8.64 8.73 33.74
N ALA A 110 8.62 8.34 32.47
CA ALA A 110 7.40 8.15 31.71
C ALA A 110 6.65 6.88 32.17
N PRO A 111 5.31 6.83 32.08
CA PRO A 111 4.58 5.57 32.20
C PRO A 111 5.06 4.58 31.14
N SER A 112 4.91 3.28 31.37
CA SER A 112 5.37 2.27 30.40
C SER A 112 4.70 2.43 29.02
N PRO A 113 5.35 2.01 27.91
CA PRO A 113 4.78 2.09 26.57
C PRO A 113 3.42 1.38 26.46
N GLU A 114 3.25 0.20 27.07
CA GLU A 114 2.02 -0.58 27.09
C GLU A 114 0.87 0.21 27.71
N ARG A 115 1.15 0.88 28.84
CA ARG A 115 0.15 1.65 29.56
C ARG A 115 -0.26 2.89 28.75
N CYS A 116 0.69 3.57 28.13
CA CYS A 116 0.41 4.69 27.23
C CYS A 116 -0.40 4.24 26.00
N LEU A 117 -0.05 3.10 25.40
CA LEU A 117 -0.78 2.52 24.29
C LEU A 117 -2.22 2.17 24.71
N ALA A 118 -2.42 1.54 25.87
CA ALA A 118 -3.75 1.21 26.36
C ALA A 118 -4.63 2.46 26.51
N TYR A 119 -4.09 3.55 27.06
CA TYR A 119 -4.81 4.83 27.12
C TYR A 119 -5.16 5.39 25.75
N PHE A 120 -4.24 5.32 24.80
CA PHE A 120 -4.50 5.71 23.41
C PHE A 120 -5.62 4.87 22.79
N LEU A 121 -5.55 3.54 22.87
CA LEU A 121 -6.54 2.63 22.28
C LEU A 121 -7.93 2.85 22.85
N VAL A 122 -8.05 3.02 24.18
CA VAL A 122 -9.34 3.33 24.83
C VAL A 122 -9.88 4.68 24.37
N SER A 123 -9.02 5.70 24.32
CA SER A 123 -9.43 7.05 23.89
C SER A 123 -9.85 7.05 22.43
N ALA A 124 -9.05 6.46 21.54
CA ALA A 124 -9.34 6.36 20.11
C ALA A 124 -10.65 5.60 19.87
N ARG A 125 -10.87 4.45 20.52
CA ARG A 125 -12.10 3.65 20.34
C ARG A 125 -13.37 4.42 20.73
N LYS A 126 -13.31 5.21 21.81
CA LYS A 126 -14.44 6.00 22.31
C LYS A 126 -14.58 7.37 21.64
N ALA A 127 -13.55 7.80 20.90
CA ALA A 127 -13.49 9.15 20.36
C ALA A 127 -14.70 9.48 19.46
N THR A 128 -15.30 10.64 19.71
CA THR A 128 -16.26 11.27 18.80
C THR A 128 -15.60 12.33 17.93
N SER A 129 -14.44 12.84 18.36
CA SER A 129 -13.62 13.79 17.64
C SER A 129 -12.12 13.43 17.72
N VAL A 130 -11.33 13.92 16.76
CA VAL A 130 -9.86 13.73 16.77
C VAL A 130 -9.22 14.33 18.02
N HIS A 131 -9.75 15.43 18.54
CA HIS A 131 -9.18 16.14 19.69
C HIS A 131 -9.08 15.27 20.94
N GLU A 132 -9.96 14.28 21.10
CA GLU A 132 -9.97 13.38 22.25
C GLU A 132 -8.73 12.47 22.32
N PHE A 133 -8.16 12.08 21.16
CA PHE A 133 -6.94 11.26 21.12
C PHE A 133 -5.71 12.01 20.58
N LEU A 134 -5.85 13.26 20.14
CA LEU A 134 -4.77 14.03 19.51
C LEU A 134 -3.52 14.12 20.39
N LYS A 135 -3.67 14.25 21.71
CA LYS A 135 -2.58 14.30 22.70
C LYS A 135 -1.73 13.03 22.79
N TYR A 136 -2.19 11.92 22.22
CA TYR A 136 -1.44 10.67 22.16
C TYR A 136 -0.66 10.51 20.85
N LEU A 137 -0.78 11.46 19.92
CA LEU A 137 0.01 11.50 18.69
C LEU A 137 1.26 12.39 18.89
N PRO A 138 2.37 12.12 18.18
CA PRO A 138 3.53 13.00 18.14
C PRO A 138 3.15 14.42 17.73
N ASP A 139 3.81 15.42 18.32
CA ASP A 139 3.45 16.83 18.09
C ASP A 139 3.51 17.22 16.61
N GLU A 140 4.48 16.68 15.86
CA GLU A 140 4.59 16.86 14.42
C GLU A 140 3.34 16.36 13.68
N LYS A 141 2.83 15.17 14.05
CA LYS A 141 1.61 14.62 13.46
C LYS A 141 0.39 15.45 13.81
N GLN A 142 0.30 15.94 15.04
CA GLN A 142 -0.79 16.83 15.44
C GLN A 142 -0.81 18.10 14.60
N GLN A 143 0.35 18.76 14.45
CA GLN A 143 0.49 19.98 13.66
C GLN A 143 0.23 19.73 12.17
N SER A 144 0.76 18.63 11.62
CA SER A 144 0.50 18.23 10.23
C SER A 144 -1.00 18.02 9.99
N LEU A 145 -1.68 17.33 10.89
CA LEU A 145 -3.12 17.07 10.78
C LEU A 145 -3.94 18.37 10.88
N LYS A 146 -3.61 19.26 11.82
CA LYS A 146 -4.24 20.60 11.94
C LYS A 146 -4.06 21.42 10.66
N ARG A 147 -2.84 21.54 10.13
CA ARG A 147 -2.56 22.26 8.88
C ARG A 147 -3.26 21.66 7.67
N ARG A 148 -3.49 20.35 7.63
CA ARG A 148 -4.27 19.71 6.57
C ARG A 148 -5.75 20.06 6.70
N GLN A 149 -6.28 20.03 7.91
CA GLN A 149 -7.67 20.37 8.19
C GLN A 149 -7.97 21.84 7.90
N GLU A 150 -7.07 22.75 8.23
CA GLU A 150 -7.21 24.19 7.95
C GLU A 150 -7.22 24.49 6.45
N ARG A 151 -6.54 23.67 5.64
CA ARG A 151 -6.50 23.79 4.17
C ARG A 151 -7.61 23.04 3.46
N TYR A 152 -8.45 22.31 4.18
CA TYR A 152 -9.54 21.56 3.58
C TYR A 152 -10.71 22.50 3.31
N ASP A 153 -11.09 22.62 2.04
CA ASP A 153 -12.29 23.34 1.61
C ASP A 153 -13.39 22.34 1.19
N PRO A 154 -14.54 22.30 1.90
CA PRO A 154 -15.68 21.49 1.49
C PRO A 154 -16.19 21.79 0.07
N ALA A 155 -15.99 23.02 -0.45
CA ALA A 155 -16.43 23.41 -1.79
C ALA A 155 -15.63 22.71 -2.91
N ASP A 156 -14.41 22.24 -2.62
CA ASP A 156 -13.56 21.52 -3.58
C ASP A 156 -13.90 20.02 -3.67
N VAL A 157 -14.79 19.51 -2.81
CA VAL A 157 -15.15 18.09 -2.77
C VAL A 157 -15.76 17.59 -4.09
N PRO A 158 -16.77 18.24 -4.69
CA PRO A 158 -17.35 17.77 -5.96
C PRO A 158 -16.31 17.67 -7.07
N ARG A 159 -15.45 18.69 -7.21
CA ARG A 159 -14.36 18.74 -8.19
C ARG A 159 -13.35 17.62 -7.96
N SER A 160 -13.00 17.35 -6.71
CA SER A 160 -12.09 16.26 -6.34
C SER A 160 -12.69 14.89 -6.68
N ARG A 161 -13.99 14.69 -6.41
CA ARG A 161 -14.72 13.46 -6.76
C ARG A 161 -14.73 13.23 -8.27
N GLU A 162 -15.06 14.26 -9.06
CA GLU A 162 -14.99 14.20 -10.53
C GLU A 162 -13.59 13.84 -11.03
N PHE A 163 -12.55 14.42 -10.42
CA PHE A 163 -11.16 14.10 -10.76
C PHE A 163 -10.84 12.62 -10.49
N PHE A 164 -11.24 12.06 -9.34
CA PHE A 164 -11.00 10.64 -9.03
C PHE A 164 -11.77 9.71 -9.96
N LEU A 165 -13.05 9.97 -10.21
CA LEU A 165 -13.87 9.20 -11.15
C LEU A 165 -13.33 9.25 -12.58
N LYS A 166 -12.81 10.40 -13.02
CA LYS A 166 -12.19 10.52 -14.35
C LYS A 166 -10.94 9.65 -14.50
N ASN A 167 -10.13 9.54 -13.44
CA ASN A 167 -8.88 8.77 -13.46
C ASN A 167 -9.10 7.29 -13.12
N ASN A 168 -10.18 6.96 -12.41
CA ASN A 168 -10.57 5.61 -12.04
C ASN A 168 -12.10 5.50 -12.04
N PRO A 169 -12.71 5.23 -13.22
CA PRO A 169 -14.17 5.19 -13.38
C PRO A 169 -14.87 4.11 -12.56
N ASP A 170 -14.15 3.03 -12.23
CA ASP A 170 -14.67 1.89 -11.47
C ASP A 170 -14.51 2.07 -9.95
N MET A 171 -14.09 3.26 -9.49
CA MET A 171 -13.95 3.55 -8.07
C MET A 171 -15.32 3.56 -7.38
N ASP A 172 -15.43 2.77 -6.31
CA ASP A 172 -16.65 2.69 -5.52
C ASP A 172 -16.90 3.97 -4.69
N GLU A 173 -18.16 4.16 -4.29
CA GLU A 173 -18.59 5.34 -3.53
C GLU A 173 -17.92 5.46 -2.16
N GLU A 174 -17.59 4.35 -1.51
CA GLU A 174 -16.94 4.35 -0.20
C GLU A 174 -15.48 4.83 -0.31
N SER A 175 -14.75 4.36 -1.32
CA SER A 175 -13.42 4.84 -1.66
C SER A 175 -13.42 6.33 -2.02
N LEU A 176 -14.38 6.78 -2.84
CA LEU A 176 -14.53 8.21 -3.18
C LEU A 176 -14.78 9.06 -1.95
N LYS A 177 -15.68 8.61 -1.08
CA LYS A 177 -15.98 9.29 0.18
C LYS A 177 -14.74 9.35 1.07
N PHE A 178 -14.00 8.25 1.22
CA PHE A 178 -12.76 8.22 1.99
C PHE A 178 -11.73 9.23 1.47
N LEU A 179 -11.51 9.28 0.15
CA LEU A 179 -10.54 10.19 -0.46
C LEU A 179 -10.92 11.67 -0.35
N THR A 180 -12.20 11.97 -0.19
CA THR A 180 -12.72 13.36 -0.17
C THR A 180 -13.21 13.83 1.20
N ASN A 181 -13.18 12.95 2.19
CA ASN A 181 -13.49 13.27 3.58
C ASN A 181 -12.51 14.33 4.15
N PRO A 182 -12.98 15.13 5.13
CA PRO A 182 -12.11 16.01 5.89
C PRO A 182 -10.94 15.24 6.54
N PRO A 183 -9.72 15.82 6.59
CA PRO A 183 -8.57 15.17 7.21
C PRO A 183 -8.81 14.66 8.63
N PHE A 184 -9.57 15.40 9.46
CA PHE A 184 -9.92 14.96 10.80
C PHE A 184 -10.84 13.73 10.79
N VAL A 185 -11.83 13.69 9.89
CA VAL A 185 -12.74 12.53 9.77
C VAL A 185 -11.95 11.28 9.37
N ASN A 186 -11.04 11.41 8.40
CA ASN A 186 -10.17 10.30 7.98
C ASN A 186 -9.24 9.84 9.10
N SER A 187 -8.65 10.77 9.86
CA SER A 187 -7.80 10.42 11.00
C SER A 187 -8.59 9.75 12.13
N LEU A 188 -9.81 10.23 12.43
CA LEU A 188 -10.71 9.62 13.40
C LEU A 188 -11.05 8.18 13.02
N ASN A 189 -11.51 7.97 11.78
CA ASN A 189 -11.89 6.65 11.29
C ASN A 189 -10.71 5.68 11.30
N TYR A 190 -9.54 6.11 10.83
CA TYR A 190 -8.33 5.29 10.83
C TYR A 190 -7.95 4.83 12.25
N HIS A 191 -7.84 5.75 13.22
CA HIS A 191 -7.42 5.38 14.57
C HIS A 191 -8.51 4.62 15.34
N LYS A 192 -9.80 4.89 15.09
CA LYS A 192 -10.91 4.09 15.62
C LYS A 192 -10.86 2.65 15.13
N HIS A 193 -10.69 2.47 13.82
CA HIS A 193 -10.60 1.16 13.20
C HIS A 193 -9.39 0.39 13.75
N LEU A 194 -8.20 1.01 13.74
CA LEU A 194 -6.99 0.44 14.34
C LEU A 194 -7.20 0.02 15.79
N ALA A 195 -7.75 0.92 16.62
CA ALA A 195 -8.00 0.64 18.03
C ALA A 195 -9.05 -0.45 18.25
N GLY A 196 -9.99 -0.62 17.32
CA GLY A 196 -10.96 -1.71 17.33
C GLY A 196 -10.32 -3.07 17.00
N ARG A 197 -9.28 -3.09 16.15
CA ARG A 197 -8.62 -4.32 15.73
C ARG A 197 -7.65 -4.89 16.75
N VAL A 198 -6.99 -4.04 17.56
CA VAL A 198 -6.04 -4.51 18.58
C VAL A 198 -6.77 -5.25 19.69
N THR A 199 -6.46 -6.54 19.86
CA THR A 199 -7.07 -7.41 20.87
C THR A 199 -6.18 -7.57 22.10
N LYS A 200 -4.87 -7.73 21.90
CA LYS A 200 -3.92 -8.04 22.99
C LYS A 200 -2.53 -7.49 22.70
N ILE A 201 -1.83 -7.02 23.73
CA ILE A 201 -0.39 -6.72 23.67
C ILE A 201 0.39 -8.02 23.96
N THR A 202 1.32 -8.39 23.08
CA THR A 202 2.06 -9.65 23.16
C THR A 202 3.54 -9.46 23.49
N GLY A 203 4.11 -8.28 23.26
CA GLY A 203 5.49 -7.98 23.65
C GLY A 203 5.84 -6.52 23.43
N VAL A 204 6.88 -6.06 24.13
CA VAL A 204 7.40 -4.69 24.03
C VAL A 204 8.91 -4.71 23.98
N GLU A 205 9.43 -3.93 23.04
CA GLU A 205 10.86 -3.66 22.87
C GLU A 205 11.07 -2.14 22.95
N VAL A 206 11.95 -1.69 23.83
CA VAL A 206 12.28 -0.27 24.01
C VAL A 206 13.73 -0.04 23.54
N ASP A 207 13.90 0.96 22.67
CA ASP A 207 15.19 1.39 22.13
C ASP A 207 15.30 2.92 22.22
N GLY A 208 15.92 3.39 23.31
CA GLY A 208 16.04 4.81 23.64
C GLY A 208 14.67 5.48 23.74
N ASN A 209 14.40 6.41 22.81
CA ASN A 209 13.14 7.17 22.74
C ASN A 209 12.11 6.52 21.82
N ASN A 210 12.34 5.30 21.36
CA ASN A 210 11.41 4.55 20.54
C ASN A 210 10.99 3.28 21.25
N ALA A 211 9.74 2.86 21.04
CA ALA A 211 9.27 1.56 21.48
C ALA A 211 8.53 0.87 20.32
N LYS A 212 8.70 -0.45 20.22
CA LYS A 212 7.95 -1.31 19.32
C LYS A 212 7.09 -2.22 20.18
N ILE A 213 5.78 -2.16 19.99
CA ILE A 213 4.81 -2.97 20.71
C ILE A 213 4.22 -3.98 19.73
N ARG A 214 4.47 -5.26 19.98
CA ARG A 214 3.83 -6.35 19.25
C ARG A 214 2.43 -6.54 19.83
N VAL A 215 1.45 -6.62 18.94
CA VAL A 215 0.04 -6.80 19.28
C VAL A 215 -0.58 -7.90 18.44
N GLU A 216 -1.55 -8.59 19.03
CA GLU A 216 -2.50 -9.42 18.31
C GLU A 216 -3.64 -8.51 17.79
N VAL A 217 -4.04 -8.75 16.55
CA VAL A 217 -5.12 -7.99 15.88
C VAL A 217 -6.17 -8.94 15.31
N THR A 218 -7.43 -8.47 15.22
CA THR A 218 -8.42 -9.15 14.39
C THR A 218 -8.04 -9.01 12.92
N SER A 219 -8.23 -10.09 12.18
CA SER A 219 -7.97 -10.20 10.75
C SER A 219 -9.13 -10.95 10.11
N ASP A 220 -9.51 -10.56 8.90
CA ASP A 220 -10.54 -11.26 8.11
C ASP A 220 -9.93 -11.81 6.81
N VAL A 221 -8.61 -12.08 6.82
CA VAL A 221 -7.86 -12.51 5.65
C VAL A 221 -8.11 -13.99 5.38
N VAL A 222 -8.46 -14.31 4.13
CA VAL A 222 -8.56 -15.69 3.63
C VAL A 222 -7.35 -16.00 2.75
N VAL A 223 -6.50 -16.95 3.16
CA VAL A 223 -5.37 -17.41 2.35
C VAL A 223 -5.59 -18.88 1.99
N ASN A 224 -5.63 -19.18 0.69
CA ASN A 224 -5.87 -20.53 0.16
C ASN A 224 -7.18 -21.16 0.69
N GLY A 225 -8.24 -20.36 0.80
CA GLY A 225 -9.55 -20.81 1.31
C GLY A 225 -9.63 -20.97 2.83
N ILE A 226 -8.55 -20.71 3.56
CA ILE A 226 -8.53 -20.75 5.04
C ILE A 226 -8.67 -19.32 5.57
N ALA A 227 -9.70 -19.09 6.38
CA ALA A 227 -9.91 -17.83 7.08
C ALA A 227 -9.02 -17.73 8.32
N TYR A 228 -8.28 -16.63 8.45
CA TYR A 228 -7.45 -16.33 9.59
C TYR A 228 -8.03 -15.16 10.36
N THR A 229 -8.65 -15.48 11.50
CA THR A 229 -9.37 -14.51 12.34
C THR A 229 -8.44 -13.62 13.18
N ARG A 230 -7.15 -13.98 13.25
CA ARG A 230 -6.12 -13.33 14.05
C ARG A 230 -4.88 -13.08 13.21
N GLY A 231 -4.26 -11.94 13.45
CA GLY A 231 -2.98 -11.56 12.89
C GLY A 231 -2.06 -10.96 13.95
N ALA A 232 -0.84 -10.66 13.56
CA ALA A 232 0.11 -9.89 14.35
C ALA A 232 0.32 -8.52 13.72
N ALA A 233 0.56 -7.51 14.56
CA ALA A 233 0.97 -6.20 14.11
C ALA A 233 2.01 -5.62 15.07
N THR A 234 2.78 -4.67 14.56
CA THR A 234 3.72 -3.88 15.34
C THR A 234 3.25 -2.43 15.38
N ILE A 235 3.11 -1.89 16.59
CA ILE A 235 2.83 -0.49 16.86
C ILE A 235 4.13 0.19 17.28
N GLY A 236 4.57 1.17 16.50
CA GLY A 236 5.68 2.04 16.87
C GLY A 236 5.19 3.18 17.77
N MET A 237 5.92 3.43 18.85
CA MET A 237 5.73 4.59 19.72
C MET A 237 7.01 5.41 19.82
N VAL A 238 6.86 6.70 20.05
CA VAL A 238 7.97 7.64 20.30
C VAL A 238 7.74 8.36 21.61
N GLY A 239 8.79 8.50 22.42
CA GLY A 239 8.78 9.26 23.65
C GLY A 239 8.87 10.76 23.37
N GLU A 240 7.87 11.53 23.78
CA GLU A 240 7.89 13.00 23.71
C GLU A 240 7.29 13.63 24.97
N GLY A 241 8.06 14.52 25.61
CA GLY A 241 7.69 15.11 26.89
C GLY A 241 7.72 14.05 28.00
N SER A 242 6.56 13.74 28.57
CA SER A 242 6.40 12.75 29.65
C SER A 242 5.64 11.49 29.25
N LEU A 243 5.34 11.30 27.96
CA LEU A 243 4.48 10.23 27.47
C LEU A 243 5.09 9.54 26.24
N TRP A 244 4.78 8.25 26.10
CA TRP A 244 4.91 7.54 24.84
C TRP A 244 3.72 7.84 23.94
N ARG A 245 3.98 8.20 22.69
CA ARG A 245 2.98 8.62 21.70
C ARG A 245 2.93 7.66 20.52
N PHE A 246 1.72 7.38 20.03
CA PHE A 246 1.47 6.51 18.89
C PHE A 246 2.10 7.09 17.61
N ASN A 247 3.08 6.39 17.05
CA ASN A 247 3.83 6.86 15.89
C ASN A 247 3.55 6.05 14.62
N SER A 248 3.44 4.73 14.68
CA SER A 248 3.22 3.93 13.47
C SER A 248 2.47 2.65 13.78
N TYR A 249 1.90 2.07 12.74
CA TYR A 249 1.26 0.77 12.76
C TYR A 249 1.62 0.04 11.48
N SER A 250 2.07 -1.20 11.64
CA SER A 250 2.42 -2.09 10.54
C SER A 250 1.86 -3.47 10.85
N GLU A 251 1.06 -4.02 9.95
CA GLU A 251 0.62 -5.41 10.05
C GLU A 251 1.74 -6.33 9.59
N ASP A 252 1.99 -7.37 10.37
CA ASP A 252 2.91 -8.42 9.98
C ASP A 252 2.12 -9.46 9.19
N ILE A 253 2.60 -9.81 7.98
CA ILE A 253 1.96 -10.82 7.10
C ILE A 253 2.02 -12.23 7.72
N MET A 254 2.64 -12.38 8.89
CA MET A 254 2.77 -13.66 9.58
C MET A 254 1.46 -14.04 10.27
N VAL A 255 0.76 -14.93 9.58
CA VAL A 255 -0.35 -15.70 10.11
C VAL A 255 0.19 -16.71 11.11
N SER A 256 0.13 -16.42 12.41
CA SER A 256 0.45 -17.42 13.43
C SER A 256 -0.64 -18.50 13.42
N ARG A 257 -0.26 -19.75 13.14
CA ARG A 257 -1.11 -20.92 13.36
C ARG A 257 -1.38 -21.15 14.83
#